data_AF-A0A923B6L2-F1
#
_entry.id   AF-A0A923B6L2-F1
#
_cell.length_a   1.000
_cell.length_b   1.000
_cell.length_c   1.000
_cell.angle_alpha   90.00
_cell.angle_beta   90.00
_cell.angle_gamma   90.00
#
_symmetry.space_group_name_H-M   'P 1'
#
loop_
_entity.id
_entity.type
_entity.pdbx_description
1 polymer ?
#
loop_
_entity_poly.entity_id
_entity_poly.type
_entity_poly.pdbx_seq_one_letter_code
_entity_poly.pdbx_strand_id
1 'polypeptide(L)'
;GERSIKELGGPLKIAKYSGEQMSLGTIAFINFAALISLNLAFINFLPIPALDGGHLMFYLAEAIRRKPVGPRVTEWAYRTGIALVLMLMVVVTVNDVFSLPLFGS
;
A
#
# COMPACT_ATOMS: atom_id res chain seq x y z
N GLY A 1 18.35 -6.74 -12.50
CA GLY A 1 17.34 -5.67 -12.53
C GLY A 1 16.70 -5.59 -11.17
N GLU A 2 17.35 -4.90 -10.24
CA GLU A 2 16.91 -4.79 -8.85
C GLU A 2 16.49 -3.35 -8.58
N ARG A 3 15.40 -2.89 -9.19
CA ARG A 3 14.74 -1.70 -8.65
C ARG A 3 13.95 -2.15 -7.44
N SER A 4 14.64 -2.11 -6.31
CA SER A 4 14.11 -2.49 -5.01
C SER A 4 12.78 -1.78 -4.80
N ILE A 5 11.80 -2.47 -4.23
CA ILE A 5 10.51 -1.92 -3.80
C ILE A 5 10.71 -0.72 -2.85
N LYS A 6 11.92 -0.54 -2.31
CA LYS A 6 12.38 0.64 -1.57
C LYS A 6 12.57 1.93 -2.40
N GLU A 7 12.75 1.85 -3.72
CA GLU A 7 12.86 3.02 -4.61
C GLU A 7 11.50 3.64 -4.94
N LEU A 8 10.43 2.83 -4.88
CA LEU A 8 9.06 3.32 -4.74
C LEU A 8 8.92 3.82 -3.30
N GLY A 9 9.49 4.99 -3.05
CA GLY A 9 9.40 5.68 -1.78
C GLY A 9 7.96 5.98 -1.38
N GLY A 10 7.75 6.67 -0.26
CA GLY A 10 6.41 6.96 0.22
C GLY A 10 5.58 7.85 -0.73
N PRO A 11 4.35 8.20 -0.31
CA PRO A 11 3.40 8.95 -1.16
C PRO A 11 4.00 10.21 -1.78
N LEU A 12 4.91 10.88 -1.07
CA LEU A 12 5.54 12.12 -1.55
C LEU A 12 6.55 11.84 -2.66
N LYS A 13 7.36 10.77 -2.51
CA LYS A 13 8.31 10.36 -3.56
C LYS A 13 7.57 9.86 -4.80
N ILE A 14 6.48 9.11 -4.63
CA ILE A 14 5.62 8.69 -5.76
C ILE A 14 5.11 9.93 -6.52
N ALA A 15 4.63 10.96 -5.82
CA ALA A 15 4.19 12.20 -6.45
C ALA A 15 5.32 12.89 -7.22
N LYS A 16 6.52 13.00 -6.62
CA LYS A 16 7.70 13.59 -7.26
C LYS A 16 8.09 12.82 -8.54
N TYR A 17 8.27 11.51 -8.44
CA TYR A 17 8.63 10.66 -9.58
C TYR A 17 7.55 10.67 -10.66
N SER A 18 6.26 10.75 -10.30
CA SER A 18 5.18 10.89 -11.27
C SER A 18 5.34 12.15 -12.12
N GLY A 19 5.71 13.28 -11.51
CA GLY A 19 6.00 14.53 -12.22
C GLY A 19 7.21 14.42 -13.14
N GLU A 20 8.28 13.78 -12.66
CA GLU A 20 9.47 13.49 -13.49
C GLU A 20 9.11 12.59 -14.69
N GLN A 21 8.35 11.52 -14.49
CA GLN A 21 7.92 10.63 -15.58
C GLN A 21 7.00 11.33 -16.58
N MET A 22 6.11 12.22 -16.11
CA MET A 22 5.29 13.04 -16.99
C MET A 22 6.13 14.00 -17.86
N SER A 23 7.21 14.56 -17.31
CA SER A 23 8.14 15.40 -18.08
C SER A 23 8.90 14.63 -19.17
N LEU A 24 9.06 13.31 -19.01
CA LEU A 24 9.62 12.40 -20.02
C LEU A 24 8.60 12.00 -21.11
N GLY A 25 7.32 12.35 -20.94
CA GLY A 25 6.25 12.10 -21.89
C GLY A 25 5.16 11.14 -21.37
N THR A 26 4.04 11.09 -22.08
CA THR A 26 2.84 10.34 -21.67
C THR A 26 3.08 8.83 -21.58
N ILE A 27 3.88 8.27 -22.49
CA ILE A 27 4.20 6.83 -22.48
C ILE A 27 4.99 6.45 -21.23
N ALA A 28 5.97 7.26 -20.82
CA ALA A 28 6.76 7.04 -19.61
C ALA A 28 5.88 7.11 -18.36
N PHE A 29 4.99 8.10 -18.28
CA PHE A 29 4.01 8.23 -17.20
C PHE A 29 3.07 7.02 -17.12
N ILE A 30 2.50 6.56 -18.24
CA ILE A 30 1.62 5.38 -18.27
C ILE A 30 2.37 4.13 -17.81
N ASN A 31 3.61 3.92 -18.26
CA ASN A 31 4.42 2.79 -17.83
C ASN A 31 4.71 2.83 -16.32
N PHE A 32 5.01 4.01 -15.78
CA PHE A 32 5.19 4.20 -14.34
C PHE A 32 3.92 3.92 -13.55
N ALA A 33 2.78 4.46 -14.01
CA ALA A 33 1.48 4.24 -13.39
C ALA A 33 1.09 2.75 -13.43
N ALA A 34 1.35 2.05 -14.54
CA ALA A 34 1.13 0.62 -14.68
C ALA A 34 1.99 -0.18 -13.69
N LEU A 35 3.26 0.19 -13.52
CA LEU A 35 4.16 -0.43 -12.55
C LEU A 35 3.64 -0.25 -11.12
N ILE A 36 3.23 0.97 -10.73
CA ILE A 36 2.66 1.21 -9.40
C ILE A 36 1.37 0.42 -9.21
N SER A 37 0.48 0.44 -10.20
CA SER A 37 -0.81 -0.26 -10.15
C SER A 37 -0.64 -1.76 -9.95
N LEU A 38 0.32 -2.38 -10.65
CA LEU A 38 0.63 -3.79 -10.49
C LEU A 38 1.13 -4.10 -9.07
N ASN A 39 2.03 -3.29 -8.53
CA ASN A 39 2.51 -3.45 -7.16
C ASN A 39 1.40 -3.28 -6.12
N LEU A 40 0.53 -2.28 -6.29
CA LEU A 40 -0.62 -2.07 -5.42
C LEU A 40 -1.61 -3.23 -5.49
N ALA A 41 -1.83 -3.82 -6.69
CA ALA A 41 -2.64 -5.01 -6.82
C ALA A 41 -2.08 -6.17 -5.95
N PHE A 42 -0.77 -6.43 -6.04
CA PHE A 42 -0.12 -7.43 -5.19
C PHE A 42 -0.27 -7.14 -3.69
N ILE A 43 -0.09 -5.89 -3.26
CA ILE A 43 -0.26 -5.48 -1.86
C ILE A 43 -1.71 -5.64 -1.41
N ASN A 44 -2.68 -5.24 -2.22
CA ASN A 44 -4.11 -5.37 -1.91
C ASN A 44 -4.55 -6.84 -1.79
N PHE A 45 -3.86 -7.78 -2.46
CA PHE A 45 -4.14 -9.21 -2.29
C PHE A 45 -3.56 -9.82 -1.00
N LEU A 46 -2.71 -9.09 -0.26
CA LEU A 46 -2.18 -9.60 1.00
C LEU A 46 -3.31 -9.75 2.04
N PRO A 47 -3.22 -10.74 2.95
CA PRO A 47 -4.22 -11.01 3.97
C PRO A 47 -4.15 -10.01 5.13
N ILE A 48 -4.16 -8.71 4.82
CA ILE A 48 -4.13 -7.62 5.79
C ILE A 48 -5.59 -7.17 6.01
N PRO A 49 -6.12 -7.26 7.24
CA PRO A 49 -7.42 -6.69 7.55
C PRO A 49 -7.46 -5.21 7.16
N ALA A 50 -8.53 -4.75 6.52
CA ALA A 50 -8.66 -3.43 5.85
C ALA A 50 -8.21 -3.34 4.38
N LEU A 51 -7.53 -4.34 3.83
CA LEU A 51 -7.31 -4.48 2.38
C LEU A 51 -8.26 -5.52 1.76
N ASP A 52 -8.39 -5.51 0.43
CA ASP A 52 -9.25 -6.42 -0.32
C ASP A 52 -8.94 -7.91 -0.02
N GLY A 53 -7.66 -8.25 0.13
CA GLY A 53 -7.19 -9.59 0.48
C GLY A 53 -7.57 -10.02 1.90
N GLY A 54 -7.83 -9.08 2.81
CA GLY A 54 -8.37 -9.36 4.14
C GLY A 54 -9.79 -9.94 4.07
N HIS A 55 -10.63 -9.40 3.19
CA HIS A 55 -11.97 -9.96 2.91
C HIS A 55 -11.87 -11.36 2.32
N LEU A 56 -10.98 -11.55 1.34
CA LEU A 56 -10.74 -12.86 0.73
C LEU A 56 -10.31 -13.89 1.79
N MET A 57 -9.43 -13.51 2.73
CA MET A 57 -9.04 -14.38 3.83
C MET A 57 -10.23 -14.76 4.73
N PHE A 58 -11.13 -13.82 5.04
CA PHE A 58 -12.34 -14.14 5.80
C PHE A 58 -13.23 -15.11 5.06
N TYR A 59 -13.47 -14.91 3.76
CA TYR A 59 -14.27 -15.85 2.95
C TYR A 59 -13.65 -17.24 2.88
N LEU A 60 -12.32 -17.33 2.74
CA LEU A 60 -11.62 -18.61 2.79
C LEU A 60 -11.79 -19.29 4.16
N ALA A 61 -11.68 -18.52 5.25
CA ALA A 61 -11.90 -19.03 6.59
C ALA A 61 -13.36 -19.51 6.80
N GLU A 62 -14.35 -18.80 6.26
CA GLU A 62 -15.76 -19.19 6.30
C GLU A 62 -16.03 -20.43 5.46
N ALA A 63 -15.42 -20.54 4.27
CA ALA A 63 -15.53 -21.71 3.41
C ALA A 63 -15.00 -22.98 4.11
N ILE A 64 -13.86 -22.86 4.81
CA ILE A 64 -13.27 -23.96 5.58
C ILE A 64 -14.12 -24.28 6.82
N ARG A 65 -14.53 -23.26 7.58
CA ARG A 65 -15.30 -23.43 8.83
C ARG A 65 -16.78 -23.75 8.61
N ARG A 66 -17.29 -23.54 7.38
CA ARG A 66 -18.72 -23.63 6.99
C ARG A 66 -19.66 -22.79 7.87
N LYS A 67 -19.12 -21.78 8.55
CA LYS A 67 -19.84 -20.89 9.47
C LYS A 67 -19.24 -19.49 9.36
N PRO A 68 -20.06 -18.43 9.48
CA PRO A 68 -19.59 -17.05 9.37
C PRO A 68 -18.58 -16.73 10.48
N VAL A 69 -17.61 -15.86 10.17
CA VAL A 69 -16.70 -15.34 11.19
C VAL A 69 -17.50 -14.46 12.16
N GLY A 70 -17.28 -14.66 13.46
CA GLY A 70 -18.01 -13.93 14.49
C GLY A 70 -17.84 -12.41 14.35
N PRO A 71 -18.90 -11.59 14.49
CA PRO A 71 -18.85 -10.14 14.29
C PRO A 71 -17.76 -9.44 15.11
N ARG A 72 -17.55 -9.88 16.36
CA ARG A 72 -16.50 -9.35 17.24
C ARG A 72 -15.09 -9.58 16.68
N VAL A 73 -14.82 -10.75 16.11
CA VAL A 73 -13.50 -11.09 15.56
C VAL A 73 -13.23 -10.24 14.33
N THR A 74 -14.22 -10.12 13.45
CA THR A 74 -14.15 -9.29 12.24
C THR A 74 -13.93 -7.82 12.62
N GLU A 75 -14.68 -7.27 13.57
CA GLU A 75 -14.53 -5.90 14.06
C GLU A 75 -13.13 -5.62 14.63
N TRP A 76 -12.62 -6.50 15.48
CA TRP A 76 -11.26 -6.37 16.03
C TRP A 76 -10.19 -6.45 14.95
N ALA A 77 -10.35 -7.35 13.97
CA ALA A 77 -9.42 -7.48 12.85
C ALA A 77 -9.41 -6.19 12.01
N TYR A 78 -10.57 -5.65 11.62
CA TYR A 78 -10.64 -4.38 10.88
C TYR A 78 -10.04 -3.21 11.66
N ARG A 79 -10.38 -3.06 12.94
CA ARG A 79 -9.84 -1.98 13.78
C ARG A 79 -8.32 -2.03 13.85
N THR A 80 -7.77 -3.23 14.07
CA THR A 80 -6.32 -3.44 14.14
C THR A 80 -5.66 -3.19 12.77
N GLY A 81 -6.29 -3.66 11.70
CA GLY A 81 -5.84 -3.47 10.32
C GLY A 81 -5.76 -2.00 9.91
N ILE A 82 -6.85 -1.25 10.13
CA ILE A 82 -6.89 0.20 9.86
C ILE A 82 -5.85 0.93 10.71
N ALA A 83 -5.75 0.62 12.00
CA ALA A 83 -4.75 1.24 12.88
C ALA A 83 -3.31 1.01 12.38
N LEU A 84 -3.01 -0.20 11.91
CA LEU A 84 -1.71 -0.55 11.35
C LEU A 84 -1.43 0.19 10.04
N VAL A 85 -2.40 0.28 9.13
CA VAL A 85 -2.27 1.02 7.86
C VAL A 85 -2.07 2.51 8.12
N LEU A 86 -2.83 3.10 9.04
CA LEU A 86 -2.67 4.50 9.43
C LEU A 86 -1.31 4.75 10.07
N MET A 87 -0.85 3.87 10.97
CA MET A 87 0.49 3.96 11.55
C MET A 87 1.56 3.92 10.46
N LEU A 88 1.48 2.97 9.53
CA LEU A 88 2.43 2.85 8.43
C LEU A 88 2.42 4.10 7.55
N MET A 89 1.24 4.62 7.22
CA MET A 89 1.08 5.85 6.45
C MET A 89 1.76 7.04 7.13
N VAL A 90 1.59 7.20 8.45
CA VAL A 90 2.29 8.23 9.23
C VAL A 90 3.79 8.02 9.19
N VAL A 91 4.29 6.81 9.48
CA VAL A 91 5.73 6.50 9.50
C VAL A 91 6.38 6.80 8.14
N VAL A 92 5.78 6.32 7.05
CA VAL A 92 6.30 6.51 5.70
C VAL A 92 6.25 7.98 5.29
N THR A 93 5.16 8.68 5.59
CA THR A 93 5.02 10.12 5.27
C THR A 93 6.03 10.96 6.05
N VAL A 94 6.20 10.69 7.35
CA VAL A 94 7.18 11.39 8.20
C VAL A 94 8.60 11.13 7.69
N ASN A 95 8.94 9.88 7.38
CA ASN A 95 10.24 9.53 6.79
C ASN A 95 10.48 10.23 5.44
N ASP A 96 9.46 10.33 4.59
CA ASP A 96 9.52 11.07 3.33
C ASP A 96 9.81 12.56 3.56
N VAL A 97 9.11 13.20 4.51
CA VAL A 97 9.30 14.62 4.84
C VAL A 97 10.72 14.89 5.37
N PHE A 98 11.23 14.04 6.26
CA PHE A 98 12.61 14.17 6.76
C PHE A 98 13.67 13.94 5.69
N SER A 99 13.36 13.15 4.65
CA SER A 99 14.27 12.94 3.52
C SER A 99 14.33 14.11 2.53
N LEU A 100 13.55 15.18 2.74
CA LEU A 100 13.62 16.38 1.91
C LEU A 100 14.89 17.20 2.21
N PRO A 101 15.51 17.83 1.20
CA PRO A 101 16.73 18.64 1.36
C PRO A 101 16.63 19.83 2.34
N LEU A 102 15.42 20.19 2.77
CA LEU A 102 15.17 21.23 3.77
C LEU A 102 15.48 20.77 5.20
N PHE A 103 15.49 19.45 5.46
CA PHE A 103 15.71 18.85 6.77
C PHE A 103 16.93 17.92 6.81
N GLY A 104 17.49 17.54 5.66
CA GLY A 104 18.74 16.80 5.53
C GLY A 104 19.82 17.63 4.85
N SER A 105 20.82 18.06 5.63
CA SER A 105 22.13 18.52 5.15
C SER A 105 22.95 17.36 4.59
#